data_AF-A0A8S9PPA1-F1
#
_entry.id   AF-A0A8S9PPA1-F1
#
_cell.length_a   1.000
_cell.length_b   1.000
_cell.length_c   1.000
_cell.angle_alpha   90.00
_cell.angle_beta   90.00
_cell.angle_gamma   90.00
#
_symmetry.space_group_name_H-M   'P 1'
#
loop_
_entity.id
_entity.type
_entity.pdbx_description
1 polymer ?
#
loop_
_entity_poly.entity_id
_entity_poly.type
_entity_poly.pdbx_seq_one_letter_code
_entity_poly.pdbx_strand_id
1 'polypeptide(L)'
;MASSSSSATPEFDVYLSCAEDTRKGLVSHLYRSLSQRGITTYTRDDKLEKRDSSPDYEFPDQWKYTIDAKVAAVVVSRSYLASAWCLNELQTILNLLDIGRLLVLPIFYEVDPSNVKNQTGEVEEPFRKLGEKNPEKDHAWRMALIDVSNLFPQDLHNLSGEAELVEAITKGVEVLLRYSDKPSNQRETYPLTTTKVSGLVGLDRQMLALYKLLDLNSNEEVRLIGICGPGGVGKTTLARLAYEDLSKHFHAHVFVDNAENIYQQDPDESHSQETFTPGMIQRWAQKNPRGRSVSTGLIKLTVGHRKGLLVIDSVNSMEQLKDIADIVGWCGSGSRVILITQDKNLLDKFGVKHVYEVSSLRYDEAFQLFSQSAFKEKNPPTTFESLSLRAIQVASFLPLTLKILGSYLQGKDEEGWEKELRKLEGDQEKTITEIMKKCYAGGNEEDQILSYILS
;
A
#
# COMPACT_ATOMS: atom_id res chain seq x y z
N MET A 1 -25.59 25.68 -24.48
CA MET A 1 -24.31 26.28 -24.03
C MET A 1 -24.01 25.64 -22.68
N ALA A 2 -23.20 24.59 -22.67
CA ALA A 2 -22.83 23.88 -21.46
C ALA A 2 -21.77 24.71 -20.71
N SER A 3 -22.08 25.09 -19.47
CA SER A 3 -21.14 25.74 -18.56
C SER A 3 -20.32 24.66 -17.83
N SER A 4 -19.05 24.62 -18.18
CA SER A 4 -18.00 23.83 -17.53
C SER A 4 -17.80 24.34 -16.10
N SER A 5 -18.07 23.50 -15.10
CA SER A 5 -17.64 23.75 -13.72
C SER A 5 -16.19 23.29 -13.57
N SER A 6 -15.27 24.25 -13.48
CA SER A 6 -13.87 24.01 -13.11
C SER A 6 -13.82 23.35 -11.73
N SER A 7 -13.09 22.24 -11.58
CA SER A 7 -12.74 21.70 -10.27
C SER A 7 -11.88 22.72 -9.53
N ALA A 8 -12.47 23.43 -8.57
CA ALA A 8 -11.79 24.39 -7.73
C ALA A 8 -10.72 23.67 -6.90
N THR A 9 -9.49 24.16 -6.95
CA THR A 9 -8.45 23.82 -5.98
C THR A 9 -8.86 24.41 -4.62
N PRO A 10 -8.67 23.68 -3.50
CA PRO A 10 -9.04 24.19 -2.18
C PRO A 10 -8.37 25.54 -1.89
N GLU A 11 -9.14 26.52 -1.42
CA GLU A 11 -8.66 27.88 -1.12
C GLU A 11 -7.69 27.91 0.09
N PHE A 12 -7.81 26.95 1.01
CA PHE A 12 -6.96 26.83 2.19
C PHE A 12 -6.37 25.42 2.36
N ASP A 13 -5.23 25.33 3.05
CA ASP A 13 -4.60 24.05 3.36
C ASP A 13 -5.26 23.38 4.58
N VAL A 14 -5.59 24.15 5.62
CA VAL A 14 -6.10 23.62 6.89
C VAL A 14 -7.35 24.35 7.40
N TYR A 15 -8.35 23.58 7.79
CA TYR A 15 -9.47 24.02 8.61
C TYR A 15 -9.20 23.74 10.10
N LEU A 16 -9.31 24.76 10.96
CA LEU A 16 -9.18 24.60 12.41
C LEU A 16 -10.57 24.60 13.05
N SER A 17 -11.01 23.41 13.47
CA SER A 17 -12.24 23.19 14.21
C SER A 17 -11.96 23.22 15.71
N CYS A 18 -12.49 24.20 16.42
CA CYS A 18 -12.18 24.42 17.83
C CYS A 18 -13.28 25.22 18.55
N ALA A 19 -13.37 25.03 19.86
CA ALA A 19 -14.23 25.82 20.74
C ALA A 19 -13.54 27.13 21.19
N GLU A 20 -14.34 28.09 21.64
CA GLU A 20 -13.91 29.46 22.00
C GLU A 20 -12.78 29.49 23.06
N ASP A 21 -12.77 28.53 24.00
CA ASP A 21 -11.80 28.43 25.08
C ASP A 21 -10.36 28.21 24.59
N THR A 22 -10.19 27.44 23.52
CA THR A 22 -8.87 27.11 22.96
C THR A 22 -8.34 28.16 21.97
N ARG A 23 -9.20 29.10 21.51
CA ARG A 23 -8.87 30.08 20.45
C ARG A 23 -7.70 31.00 20.82
N LYS A 24 -7.71 31.55 22.04
CA LYS A 24 -6.67 32.49 22.52
C LYS A 24 -5.41 31.81 23.03
N GLY A 25 -5.45 30.50 23.29
CA GLY A 25 -4.33 29.69 23.75
C GLY A 25 -3.76 28.86 22.59
N LEU A 26 -3.88 27.53 22.71
CA LEU A 26 -3.35 26.54 21.78
C LEU A 26 -3.58 26.89 20.29
N VAL A 27 -4.81 27.24 19.90
CA VAL A 27 -5.16 27.48 18.50
C VAL A 27 -4.45 28.71 17.94
N SER A 28 -4.27 29.78 18.73
CA SER A 28 -3.54 30.97 18.29
C SER A 28 -2.06 30.67 18.04
N HIS A 29 -1.45 29.84 18.89
CA HIS A 29 -0.07 29.39 18.73
C HIS A 29 0.08 28.44 17.54
N LEU A 30 -0.88 27.54 17.35
CA LEU A 30 -0.94 26.65 16.18
C LEU A 30 -1.09 27.43 14.88
N TYR A 31 -2.02 28.39 14.81
CA TYR A 31 -2.20 29.29 13.67
C TYR A 31 -0.88 30.00 13.31
N ARG A 32 -0.18 30.54 14.32
CA ARG A 32 1.11 31.21 14.11
C ARG A 32 2.18 30.24 13.60
N SER A 33 2.27 29.04 14.18
CA SER A 33 3.26 28.02 13.79
C SER A 33 3.04 27.55 12.34
N LEU A 34 1.79 27.26 11.96
CA LEU A 34 1.42 26.88 10.59
C LEU A 34 1.70 28.01 9.59
N SER A 35 1.34 29.25 9.94
CA SER A 35 1.62 30.43 9.10
C SER A 35 3.12 30.63 8.85
N GLN A 36 3.96 30.38 9.86
CA GLN A 36 5.43 30.47 9.72
C GLN A 36 5.99 29.41 8.75
N ARG A 37 5.28 28.30 8.54
CA ARG A 37 5.64 27.27 7.55
C ARG A 37 5.00 27.47 6.18
N GLY A 38 4.30 28.59 5.98
CA GLY A 38 3.62 28.90 4.72
C GLY A 38 2.32 28.13 4.49
N ILE A 39 1.76 27.52 5.54
CA ILE A 39 0.50 26.76 5.46
C ILE A 39 -0.67 27.72 5.68
N THR A 40 -1.61 27.75 4.73
CA THR A 40 -2.80 28.60 4.82
C THR A 40 -3.86 27.96 5.70
N THR A 41 -4.39 28.71 6.67
CA THR A 41 -5.37 28.17 7.62
C THR A 41 -6.53 29.12 7.80
N TYR A 42 -7.71 28.58 8.07
CA TYR A 42 -8.84 29.35 8.54
C TYR A 42 -9.54 28.63 9.68
N THR A 43 -10.15 29.44 10.53
CA THR A 43 -11.11 29.02 11.54
C THR A 43 -12.36 29.87 11.34
N ARG A 44 -13.50 29.42 11.86
CA ARG A 44 -14.74 30.16 11.74
C ARG A 44 -14.67 31.48 12.54
N ASP A 45 -15.22 32.57 11.97
CA ASP A 45 -15.39 33.85 12.66
C ASP A 45 -16.53 33.77 13.70
N ASP A 46 -16.23 34.12 14.95
CA ASP A 46 -17.12 34.11 16.14
C ASP A 46 -18.48 34.82 15.92
N LYS A 47 -18.56 35.73 14.95
CA LYS A 47 -19.80 36.47 14.64
C LYS A 47 -20.95 35.56 14.18
N LEU A 48 -20.65 34.36 13.67
CA LEU A 48 -21.65 33.39 13.23
C LEU A 48 -22.20 32.52 14.38
N GLU A 49 -21.38 32.15 15.37
CA GLU A 49 -21.84 31.39 16.56
C GLU A 49 -22.88 32.16 17.39
N LYS A 50 -22.73 33.49 17.47
CA LYS A 50 -23.66 34.38 18.19
C LYS A 50 -24.97 34.65 17.44
N ARG A 51 -25.03 34.37 16.14
CA ARG A 51 -26.28 34.47 15.34
C ARG A 51 -27.03 33.15 15.27
N ASP A 52 -26.32 32.03 15.28
CA ASP A 52 -26.87 30.69 14.96
C ASP A 52 -27.08 29.81 16.21
N SER A 53 -27.23 30.41 17.39
CA SER A 53 -27.40 29.71 18.67
C SER A 53 -28.82 29.18 18.92
N SER A 54 -29.75 29.31 17.97
CA SER A 54 -31.12 28.79 18.13
C SER A 54 -31.16 27.28 17.84
N PRO A 55 -31.77 26.45 18.72
CA PRO A 55 -31.90 25.00 18.51
C PRO A 55 -32.60 24.60 17.21
N ASP A 56 -33.46 25.49 16.69
CA ASP A 56 -34.26 25.28 15.49
C ASP A 56 -33.54 25.65 14.18
N TYR A 57 -32.27 26.10 14.25
CA TYR A 57 -31.49 26.33 13.05
C TYR A 57 -30.99 24.98 12.53
N GLU A 58 -31.74 24.40 11.59
CA GLU A 58 -31.24 23.30 10.78
C GLU A 58 -29.88 23.70 10.20
N PHE A 59 -28.85 22.89 10.48
CA PHE A 59 -27.55 23.00 9.81
C PHE A 59 -27.84 22.98 8.30
N PRO A 60 -27.73 24.10 7.58
CA PRO A 60 -28.18 24.12 6.19
C PRO A 60 -27.36 23.09 5.43
N ASP A 61 -28.01 22.25 4.60
CA ASP A 61 -27.35 21.26 3.75
C ASP A 61 -26.21 21.87 2.87
N GLN A 62 -26.19 23.20 2.74
CA GLN A 62 -25.12 23.98 2.14
C GLN A 62 -23.77 23.87 2.87
N TRP A 63 -23.71 23.51 4.17
CA TRP A 63 -22.45 23.44 4.93
C TRP A 63 -21.57 22.25 4.58
N LYS A 64 -22.15 21.16 4.05
CA LYS A 64 -21.39 20.01 3.49
C LYS A 64 -20.44 20.44 2.36
N TYR A 65 -20.61 21.64 1.81
CA TYR A 65 -19.80 22.20 0.74
C TYR A 65 -18.91 23.37 1.19
N THR A 66 -18.88 23.72 2.48
CA THR A 66 -18.22 24.95 2.96
C THR A 66 -16.81 24.72 3.50
N ILE A 67 -16.47 23.50 3.95
CA ILE A 67 -15.10 23.21 4.39
C ILE A 67 -14.22 23.00 3.16
N ASP A 68 -13.65 24.09 2.65
CA ASP A 68 -12.74 24.09 1.52
C ASP A 68 -11.27 24.05 2.00
N ALA A 69 -10.89 22.89 2.55
CA ALA A 69 -9.55 22.61 3.04
C ALA A 69 -9.11 21.20 2.67
N LYS A 70 -7.79 20.94 2.69
CA LYS A 70 -7.23 19.59 2.50
C LYS A 70 -7.20 18.80 3.81
N VAL A 71 -6.94 19.49 4.92
CA VAL A 71 -6.85 18.91 6.27
C VAL A 71 -7.79 19.65 7.22
N ALA A 72 -8.51 18.94 8.09
CA ALA A 72 -9.17 19.51 9.26
C ALA A 72 -8.46 19.08 10.54
N ALA A 73 -7.96 20.05 11.30
CA ALA A 73 -7.45 19.82 12.64
C ALA A 73 -8.57 20.07 13.65
N VAL A 74 -8.98 19.03 14.36
CA VAL A 74 -10.13 19.06 15.29
C VAL A 74 -9.60 19.11 16.71
N VAL A 75 -9.71 20.27 17.35
CA VAL A 75 -9.29 20.49 18.74
C VAL A 75 -10.45 20.19 19.67
N VAL A 76 -10.48 18.95 20.14
CA VAL A 76 -11.47 18.46 21.11
C VAL A 76 -11.05 18.92 22.50
N SER A 77 -11.76 19.91 23.04
CA SER A 77 -11.66 20.39 24.41
C SER A 77 -12.94 20.09 25.18
N ARG A 78 -12.94 20.34 26.50
CA ARG A 78 -14.17 20.22 27.31
C ARG A 78 -15.31 21.10 26.80
N SER A 79 -15.02 22.32 26.33
CA SER A 79 -16.03 23.23 25.79
C SER A 79 -16.53 22.81 24.41
N TYR A 80 -15.69 22.12 23.62
CA TYR A 80 -16.10 21.51 22.36
C TYR A 80 -17.22 20.49 22.57
N LEU A 81 -17.09 19.65 23.60
CA LEU A 81 -18.06 18.60 23.96
C LEU A 81 -19.37 19.16 24.53
N ALA A 82 -19.37 20.42 24.97
CA ALA A 82 -20.55 21.13 25.46
C ALA A 82 -21.28 21.93 24.37
N SER A 83 -20.78 21.93 23.14
CA SER A 83 -21.30 22.75 22.04
C SER A 83 -21.98 21.88 20.98
N ALA A 84 -23.31 22.00 20.86
CA ALA A 84 -24.07 21.38 19.78
C ALA A 84 -23.53 21.77 18.40
N TRP A 85 -23.01 22.99 18.29
CA TRP A 85 -22.41 23.49 17.07
C TRP A 85 -21.16 22.70 16.69
N CYS A 86 -20.19 22.59 17.62
CA CYS A 86 -18.95 21.85 17.41
C CYS A 86 -19.21 20.38 17.07
N LEU A 87 -20.23 19.76 17.68
CA LEU A 87 -20.57 18.36 17.40
C LEU A 87 -21.28 18.14 16.05
N ASN A 88 -22.05 19.11 15.58
CA ASN A 88 -22.61 19.08 14.22
C ASN A 88 -21.54 19.37 13.15
N GLU A 89 -20.60 20.27 13.46
CA GLU A 89 -19.41 20.50 12.62
C GLU A 89 -18.55 19.23 12.55
N LEU A 90 -18.32 18.56 13.66
CA LEU A 90 -17.58 17.30 13.70
C LEU A 90 -18.22 16.24 12.79
N GLN A 91 -19.53 16.06 12.85
CA GLN A 91 -20.24 15.16 11.93
C GLN A 91 -20.02 15.54 10.46
N THR A 92 -20.01 16.84 10.16
CA THR A 92 -19.76 17.32 8.79
C THR A 92 -18.32 17.00 8.36
N ILE A 93 -17.35 17.22 9.23
CA ILE A 93 -15.93 16.87 9.00
C ILE A 93 -15.75 15.37 8.77
N LEU A 94 -16.38 14.53 9.59
CA LEU A 94 -16.30 13.07 9.44
C LEU A 94 -17.00 12.57 8.17
N ASN A 95 -18.14 13.15 7.80
CA ASN A 95 -18.77 12.85 6.52
C ASN A 95 -17.86 13.20 5.33
N LEU A 96 -17.10 14.30 5.41
CA LEU A 96 -16.12 14.69 4.38
C LEU A 96 -14.90 13.78 4.35
N LEU A 97 -14.50 13.24 5.51
CA LEU A 97 -13.48 12.20 5.62
C LEU A 97 -13.93 10.89 4.96
N ASP A 98 -15.16 10.45 5.22
CA ASP A 98 -15.71 9.19 4.70
C ASP A 98 -15.77 9.17 3.16
N ILE A 99 -16.05 10.32 2.54
CA ILE A 99 -16.03 10.47 1.08
C ILE A 99 -14.65 10.84 0.52
N GLY A 100 -13.60 10.85 1.34
CA GLY A 100 -12.22 11.08 0.95
C GLY A 100 -11.89 12.52 0.53
N ARG A 101 -12.73 13.50 0.86
CA ARG A 101 -12.52 14.92 0.50
C ARG A 101 -11.62 15.68 1.47
N LEU A 102 -11.47 15.18 2.69
CA LEU A 102 -10.82 15.88 3.79
C LEU A 102 -10.02 14.89 4.64
N LEU A 103 -8.76 15.20 4.95
CA LEU A 103 -7.99 14.46 5.96
C LEU A 103 -8.28 15.04 7.34
N VAL A 104 -8.34 14.21 8.38
CA VAL A 104 -8.70 14.66 9.74
C VAL A 104 -7.57 14.37 10.72
N LEU A 105 -7.16 15.39 11.47
CA LEU A 105 -6.19 15.31 12.56
C LEU A 105 -6.89 15.63 13.89
N PRO A 106 -7.25 14.62 14.70
CA PRO A 106 -7.80 14.86 16.04
C PRO A 106 -6.72 15.34 17.02
N ILE A 107 -7.06 16.33 17.84
CA ILE A 107 -6.21 16.92 18.87
C ILE A 107 -7.03 16.96 20.16
N PHE A 108 -6.65 16.16 21.16
CA PHE A 108 -7.30 16.15 22.46
C PHE A 108 -6.56 17.10 23.40
N TYR A 109 -7.20 18.23 23.73
CA TYR A 109 -6.61 19.26 24.56
C TYR A 109 -7.25 19.29 25.94
N GLU A 110 -6.45 19.01 26.97
CA GLU A 110 -6.88 18.91 28.37
C GLU A 110 -8.04 17.93 28.63
N VAL A 111 -8.19 16.93 27.76
CA VAL A 111 -9.19 15.85 27.88
C VAL A 111 -8.54 14.51 27.54
N ASP A 112 -8.96 13.43 28.19
CA ASP A 112 -8.50 12.10 27.86
C ASP A 112 -9.30 11.57 26.62
N PRO A 113 -8.64 11.23 25.49
CA PRO A 113 -9.25 10.59 24.32
C PRO A 113 -10.06 9.33 24.65
N SER A 114 -9.66 8.55 25.67
CA SER A 114 -10.38 7.37 26.15
C SER A 114 -11.69 7.78 26.82
N ASN A 115 -11.67 8.86 27.60
CA ASN A 115 -12.88 9.44 28.18
C ASN A 115 -13.78 10.02 27.09
N VAL A 116 -13.22 10.71 26.10
CA VAL A 116 -13.99 11.19 24.93
C VAL A 116 -14.63 10.02 24.16
N LYS A 117 -13.88 8.93 23.93
CA LYS A 117 -14.33 7.75 23.19
C LYS A 117 -15.45 6.99 23.90
N ASN A 118 -15.33 6.83 25.22
CA ASN A 118 -16.31 6.10 26.02
C ASN A 118 -17.42 7.02 26.56
N GLN A 119 -17.29 8.33 26.37
CA GLN A 119 -18.12 9.37 26.96
C GLN A 119 -18.25 9.25 28.48
N THR A 120 -17.11 8.99 29.15
CA THR A 120 -17.00 8.77 30.61
C THR A 120 -16.13 9.82 31.29
N GLY A 121 -16.16 9.93 32.62
CA GLY A 121 -15.23 10.79 33.35
C GLY A 121 -15.54 12.28 33.17
N GLU A 122 -14.52 13.11 32.89
CA GLU A 122 -14.69 14.58 32.79
C GLU A 122 -15.59 15.06 31.64
N VAL A 123 -15.88 14.18 30.66
CA VAL A 123 -16.71 14.48 29.49
C VAL A 123 -18.17 14.09 29.63
N GLU A 124 -18.51 13.27 30.63
CA GLU A 124 -19.85 12.70 30.81
C GLU A 124 -20.89 13.78 31.11
N GLU A 125 -20.57 14.67 32.05
CA GLU A 125 -21.50 15.70 32.56
C GLU A 125 -21.86 16.75 31.50
N PRO A 126 -20.89 17.35 30.77
CA PRO A 126 -21.19 18.30 29.69
C PRO A 126 -21.98 17.66 28.54
N PHE A 127 -21.62 16.44 28.15
CA PHE A 127 -22.25 15.76 27.02
C PHE A 127 -23.67 15.30 27.35
N ARG A 128 -23.91 14.75 28.56
CA ARG A 128 -25.25 14.38 29.03
C ARG A 128 -26.22 15.56 29.01
N LYS A 129 -25.82 16.71 29.55
CA LYS A 129 -26.64 17.94 29.55
C LYS A 129 -27.01 18.41 28.14
N LEU A 130 -26.12 18.19 27.18
CA LEU A 130 -26.34 18.58 25.80
C LEU A 130 -27.27 17.60 25.07
N GLY A 131 -27.10 16.29 25.31
CA GLY A 131 -27.96 15.23 24.81
C GLY A 131 -29.39 15.31 25.33
N GLU A 132 -29.58 15.66 26.61
CA GLU A 132 -30.91 15.91 27.19
C GLU A 132 -31.67 17.05 26.49
N LYS A 133 -30.94 18.04 25.96
CA LYS A 133 -31.51 19.17 25.22
C LYS A 133 -31.76 18.88 23.74
N ASN A 134 -31.11 17.86 23.17
CA ASN A 134 -31.14 17.52 21.74
C ASN A 134 -31.19 15.98 21.56
N PRO A 135 -32.24 15.32 22.05
CA PRO A 135 -32.31 13.86 22.09
C PRO A 135 -32.22 13.21 20.70
N GLU A 136 -32.66 13.90 19.65
CA GLU A 136 -32.61 13.45 18.26
C GLU A 136 -31.19 13.43 17.66
N LYS A 137 -30.25 14.20 18.23
CA LYS A 137 -28.84 14.28 17.77
C LYS A 137 -27.86 13.56 18.68
N ASP A 138 -28.23 13.27 19.93
CA ASP A 138 -27.34 12.65 20.93
C ASP A 138 -26.64 11.39 20.41
N HIS A 139 -27.38 10.49 19.75
CA HIS A 139 -26.81 9.27 19.21
C HIS A 139 -25.75 9.55 18.13
N ALA A 140 -26.05 10.46 17.19
CA ALA A 140 -25.13 10.80 16.11
C ALA A 140 -23.86 11.49 16.64
N TRP A 141 -24.00 12.34 17.67
CA TRP A 141 -22.86 12.94 18.35
C TRP A 141 -21.98 11.93 19.08
N ARG A 142 -22.57 10.91 19.73
CA ARG A 142 -21.79 9.84 20.37
C ARG A 142 -20.95 9.09 19.34
N MET A 143 -21.56 8.74 18.20
CA MET A 143 -20.85 8.06 17.12
C MET A 143 -19.70 8.91 16.58
N ALA A 144 -19.95 10.20 16.32
CA ALA A 144 -18.91 11.12 15.87
C ALA A 144 -17.72 11.23 16.85
N LEU A 145 -17.98 11.22 18.16
CA LEU A 145 -16.92 11.22 19.19
C LEU A 145 -16.16 9.90 19.25
N ILE A 146 -16.84 8.76 19.04
CA ILE A 146 -16.18 7.46 18.94
C ILE A 146 -15.26 7.43 17.71
N ASP A 147 -15.77 7.89 16.57
CA ASP A 147 -15.05 7.86 15.29
C ASP A 147 -13.84 8.77 15.32
N VAL A 148 -13.98 10.01 15.79
CA VAL A 148 -12.84 10.95 15.91
C VAL A 148 -11.78 10.46 16.88
N SER A 149 -12.16 9.78 17.97
CA SER A 149 -11.20 9.17 18.90
C SER A 149 -10.49 7.94 18.34
N ASN A 150 -11.11 7.20 17.40
CA ASN A 150 -10.47 6.08 16.71
C ASN A 150 -9.40 6.53 15.69
N LEU A 151 -9.45 7.79 15.24
CA LEU A 151 -8.45 8.37 14.34
C LEU A 151 -7.14 8.74 15.05
N PHE A 152 -7.12 8.76 16.38
CA PHE A 152 -5.98 9.23 17.16
C PHE A 152 -4.96 8.11 17.46
N PRO A 153 -3.69 8.26 17.05
CA PRO A 153 -2.63 7.34 17.44
C PRO A 153 -2.35 7.42 18.95
N GLN A 154 -2.26 6.28 19.63
CA GLN A 154 -2.06 6.22 21.10
C GLN A 154 -0.72 6.81 21.59
N ASP A 155 0.21 7.15 20.69
CA ASP A 155 1.57 7.59 21.01
C ASP A 155 1.70 9.11 21.31
N LEU A 156 0.62 9.90 21.15
CA LEU A 156 0.65 11.36 21.37
C LEU A 156 0.31 11.80 22.81
N HIS A 157 0.12 10.85 23.73
CA HIS A 157 -0.45 11.10 25.05
C HIS A 157 0.51 11.67 26.11
N ASN A 158 1.80 11.85 25.77
CA ASN A 158 2.87 12.11 26.74
C ASN A 158 3.72 13.38 26.43
N LEU A 159 3.17 14.38 25.74
CA LEU A 159 3.90 15.64 25.51
C LEU A 159 3.73 16.58 26.73
N SER A 160 4.84 17.01 27.32
CA SER A 160 4.85 17.69 28.63
C SER A 160 4.60 19.21 28.55
N GLY A 161 4.38 19.78 27.36
CA GLY A 161 4.12 21.23 27.21
C GLY A 161 3.43 21.63 25.90
N GLU A 162 2.69 22.74 25.96
CA GLU A 162 1.91 23.28 24.83
C GLU A 162 2.78 23.61 23.60
N ALA A 163 4.02 24.06 23.80
CA ALA A 163 4.94 24.36 22.71
C ALA A 163 5.34 23.10 21.92
N GLU A 164 5.59 21.99 22.62
CA GLU A 164 5.90 20.69 22.01
C GLU A 164 4.67 20.12 21.30
N LEU A 165 3.49 20.29 21.90
CA LEU A 165 2.22 19.90 21.30
C LEU A 165 1.97 20.67 19.99
N VAL A 166 2.14 22.00 19.99
CA VAL A 166 2.02 22.82 18.77
C VAL A 166 3.00 22.36 17.71
N GLU A 167 4.27 22.13 18.06
CA GLU A 167 5.28 21.67 17.12
C GLU A 167 4.95 20.28 16.53
N ALA A 168 4.44 19.36 17.35
CA ALA A 168 4.00 18.03 16.92
C ALA A 168 2.78 18.11 15.99
N ILE A 169 1.79 18.95 16.32
CA ILE A 169 0.62 19.17 15.47
C ILE A 169 1.04 19.79 14.13
N THR A 170 1.88 20.82 14.13
CA THR A 170 2.35 21.46 12.90
C THR A 170 3.07 20.46 11.99
N LYS A 171 3.91 19.57 12.55
CA LYS A 171 4.53 18.47 11.79
C LYS A 171 3.50 17.46 11.27
N GLY A 172 2.52 17.08 12.09
CA GLY A 172 1.45 16.19 11.68
C GLY A 172 0.65 16.74 10.49
N VAL A 173 0.33 18.03 10.54
CA VAL A 173 -0.33 18.75 9.44
C VAL A 173 0.55 18.79 8.19
N GLU A 174 1.84 19.08 8.29
CA GLU A 174 2.75 19.05 7.12
C GLU A 174 2.79 17.67 6.46
N VAL A 175 2.82 16.61 7.26
CA VAL A 175 2.78 15.24 6.78
C VAL A 175 1.47 14.99 6.03
N LEU A 176 0.33 15.33 6.61
CA LEU A 176 -0.99 15.18 5.98
C LEU A 176 -1.14 16.02 4.71
N LEU A 177 -0.60 17.24 4.68
CA LEU A 177 -0.61 18.07 3.48
C LEU A 177 0.22 17.46 2.36
N ARG A 178 1.39 16.90 2.66
CA ARG A 178 2.19 16.13 1.68
C ARG A 178 1.46 14.87 1.19
N TYR A 179 0.63 14.25 2.02
CA TYR A 179 -0.26 13.16 1.59
C TYR A 179 -1.37 13.67 0.67
N SER A 180 -1.94 14.85 0.95
CA SER A 180 -3.03 15.47 0.16
C SER A 180 -2.58 16.13 -1.15
N ASP A 181 -1.34 16.64 -1.21
CA ASP A 181 -0.72 17.26 -2.38
C ASP A 181 -0.19 16.23 -3.39
N LYS A 182 -0.30 14.93 -3.08
CA LYS A 182 -0.25 13.89 -4.12
C LYS A 182 -1.47 14.10 -5.01
N PRO A 183 -1.29 14.32 -6.33
CA PRO A 183 -2.37 14.78 -7.20
C PRO A 183 -3.52 13.75 -7.23
N SER A 184 -4.57 14.04 -6.49
CA SER A 184 -5.78 13.22 -6.35
C SER A 184 -6.83 13.49 -7.44
N ASN A 185 -6.51 14.28 -8.47
CA ASN A 185 -7.45 14.69 -9.51
C ASN A 185 -6.93 14.53 -10.95
N GLN A 186 -6.24 13.43 -11.25
CA GLN A 186 -6.49 12.78 -12.53
C GLN A 186 -7.32 11.56 -12.23
N ARG A 187 -8.41 11.35 -12.98
CA ARG A 187 -9.00 10.01 -13.19
C ARG A 187 -7.86 9.01 -13.08
N GLU A 188 -7.91 8.11 -12.11
CA GLU A 188 -6.87 7.10 -11.87
C GLU A 188 -6.69 6.23 -13.12
N THR A 189 -5.98 6.81 -14.08
CA THR A 189 -5.00 6.09 -14.84
C THR A 189 -3.91 5.93 -13.80
N TYR A 190 -3.79 4.73 -13.23
CA TYR A 190 -2.61 4.34 -12.46
C TYR A 190 -1.42 5.02 -13.08
N PRO A 191 -0.72 5.92 -12.36
CA PRO A 191 0.54 6.39 -12.87
C PRO A 191 1.34 5.12 -13.07
N LEU A 192 1.51 4.71 -14.32
CA LEU A 192 2.54 3.78 -14.73
C LEU A 192 3.86 4.52 -14.52
N THR A 193 4.15 4.90 -13.29
CA THR A 193 5.52 5.09 -12.85
C THR A 193 6.07 3.69 -12.81
N THR A 194 6.47 3.19 -13.98
CA THR A 194 7.51 2.19 -13.99
C THR A 194 8.68 2.92 -13.36
N THR A 195 8.86 2.71 -12.05
CA THR A 195 10.13 2.95 -11.40
C THR A 195 11.12 2.27 -12.33
N LYS A 196 11.92 3.07 -13.05
CA LYS A 196 13.03 2.56 -13.84
C LYS A 196 14.01 2.00 -12.83
N VAL A 197 13.73 0.80 -12.33
CA VAL A 197 14.69 -0.02 -11.63
C VAL A 197 15.75 -0.30 -12.67
N SER A 198 16.86 0.41 -12.56
CA SER A 198 17.98 0.32 -13.48
C SER A 198 18.41 -1.15 -13.61
N GLY A 199 18.31 -1.71 -14.82
CA GLY A 199 18.75 -3.09 -15.11
C GLY A 199 17.64 -4.11 -15.36
N LEU A 200 16.35 -3.72 -15.32
CA LEU A 200 15.25 -4.61 -15.69
C LEU A 200 14.74 -4.30 -17.10
N VAL A 201 14.86 -5.25 -18.02
CA VAL A 201 14.50 -5.12 -19.44
C VAL A 201 13.18 -5.82 -19.72
N GLY A 202 12.28 -5.18 -20.50
CA GLY A 202 11.03 -5.78 -20.99
C GLY A 202 9.87 -5.84 -19.99
N LEU A 203 10.04 -5.33 -18.77
CA LEU A 203 9.01 -5.37 -17.73
C LEU A 203 7.94 -4.27 -17.88
N ASP A 204 8.22 -3.15 -18.55
CA ASP A 204 7.25 -2.05 -18.70
C ASP A 204 5.93 -2.53 -19.32
N ARG A 205 6.02 -3.33 -20.40
CA ARG A 205 4.86 -3.91 -21.08
C ARG A 205 4.10 -4.89 -20.18
N GLN A 206 4.83 -5.71 -19.43
CA GLN A 206 4.25 -6.74 -18.57
C GLN A 206 3.54 -6.11 -17.38
N MET A 207 4.14 -5.09 -16.77
CA MET A 207 3.53 -4.28 -15.71
C MET A 207 2.24 -3.61 -16.19
N LEU A 208 2.24 -3.07 -17.40
CA LEU A 208 1.06 -2.43 -17.99
C LEU A 208 -0.10 -3.42 -18.20
N ALA A 209 0.21 -4.65 -18.62
CA ALA A 209 -0.79 -5.71 -18.72
C ALA A 209 -1.32 -6.15 -17.35
N LEU A 210 -0.44 -6.28 -16.35
CA LEU A 210 -0.81 -6.63 -14.99
C LEU A 210 -1.71 -5.57 -14.33
N TYR A 211 -1.39 -4.28 -14.47
CA TYR A 211 -2.20 -3.18 -13.93
C TYR A 211 -3.61 -3.12 -14.53
N LYS A 212 -3.75 -3.43 -15.82
CA LYS A 212 -5.08 -3.56 -16.45
C LYS A 212 -5.90 -4.69 -15.84
N LEU A 213 -5.26 -5.81 -15.51
CA LEU A 213 -5.94 -6.95 -14.88
C LEU A 213 -6.29 -6.67 -13.41
N LEU A 214 -5.43 -5.93 -12.71
CA LEU A 214 -5.68 -5.51 -11.34
C LEU A 214 -6.85 -4.55 -11.25
N ASP A 215 -7.04 -3.65 -12.22
CA ASP A 215 -8.19 -2.71 -12.28
C ASP A 215 -8.43 -2.04 -10.94
N LEU A 216 -7.45 -1.30 -10.43
CA LEU A 216 -7.50 -0.85 -9.03
C LEU A 216 -8.59 0.22 -8.79
N ASN A 217 -9.32 0.61 -9.86
CA ASN A 217 -10.39 1.60 -9.87
C ASN A 217 -11.67 0.98 -9.32
N SER A 218 -11.80 -0.33 -9.41
CA SER A 218 -12.90 -1.09 -8.85
C SER A 218 -12.69 -1.33 -7.35
N ASN A 219 -13.40 -0.59 -6.50
CA ASN A 219 -13.34 -0.75 -5.04
C ASN A 219 -14.41 -1.71 -4.47
N GLU A 220 -15.24 -2.30 -5.32
CA GLU A 220 -16.42 -3.06 -4.88
C GLU A 220 -16.12 -4.56 -4.65
N GLU A 221 -15.08 -5.10 -5.30
CA GLU A 221 -14.77 -6.54 -5.28
C GLU A 221 -13.39 -6.86 -4.69
N VAL A 222 -13.25 -8.11 -4.24
CA VAL A 222 -11.94 -8.76 -4.04
C VAL A 222 -11.58 -9.44 -5.34
N ARG A 223 -10.51 -8.98 -6.00
CA ARG A 223 -10.08 -9.57 -7.27
C ARG A 223 -8.95 -10.56 -7.05
N LEU A 224 -9.12 -11.76 -7.57
CA LEU A 224 -8.11 -12.81 -7.62
C LEU A 224 -7.47 -12.85 -9.01
N ILE A 225 -6.15 -12.74 -9.06
CA ILE A 225 -5.35 -12.70 -10.28
C ILE A 225 -4.33 -13.83 -10.23
N GLY A 226 -4.23 -14.63 -11.30
CA GLY A 226 -3.17 -15.61 -11.47
C GLY A 226 -2.09 -15.09 -12.42
N ILE A 227 -0.83 -15.24 -12.07
CA ILE A 227 0.33 -15.02 -12.93
C ILE A 227 0.97 -16.38 -13.20
N CYS A 228 0.99 -16.79 -14.46
CA CYS A 228 1.55 -18.09 -14.86
C CYS A 228 2.57 -17.98 -15.99
N GLY A 229 3.28 -19.08 -16.26
CA GLY A 229 4.30 -19.14 -17.31
C GLY A 229 5.52 -19.98 -16.91
N PRO A 230 6.44 -20.22 -17.86
CA PRO A 230 7.59 -21.10 -17.66
C PRO A 230 8.51 -20.63 -16.52
N GLY A 231 9.30 -21.57 -15.98
CA GLY A 231 10.36 -21.25 -15.01
C GLY A 231 11.36 -20.23 -15.58
N GLY A 232 11.83 -19.31 -14.74
CA GLY A 232 12.83 -18.30 -15.14
C GLY A 232 12.33 -17.16 -16.04
N VAL A 233 11.03 -17.13 -16.39
CA VAL A 233 10.42 -16.09 -17.25
C VAL A 233 10.25 -14.72 -16.55
N GLY A 234 10.39 -14.67 -15.22
CA GLY A 234 10.31 -13.43 -14.43
C GLY A 234 8.96 -13.16 -13.74
N LYS A 235 8.14 -14.19 -13.47
CA LYS A 235 6.85 -14.04 -12.77
C LYS A 235 6.99 -13.39 -11.39
N THR A 236 7.86 -13.93 -10.55
CA THR A 236 8.19 -13.41 -9.20
C THR A 236 8.69 -11.98 -9.28
N THR A 237 9.60 -11.69 -10.22
CA THR A 237 10.11 -10.33 -10.43
C THR A 237 8.99 -9.35 -10.80
N LEU A 238 8.10 -9.74 -11.72
CA LEU A 238 6.97 -8.91 -12.12
C LEU A 238 6.03 -8.63 -10.93
N ALA A 239 5.67 -9.67 -10.17
CA ALA A 239 4.79 -9.53 -9.02
C ALA A 239 5.42 -8.71 -7.88
N ARG A 240 6.72 -8.86 -7.66
CA ARG A 240 7.46 -8.09 -6.64
C ARG A 240 7.51 -6.60 -6.98
N LEU A 241 7.78 -6.24 -8.24
CA LEU A 241 7.70 -4.85 -8.68
C LEU A 241 6.29 -4.25 -8.51
N ALA A 242 5.26 -5.02 -8.88
CA ALA A 242 3.88 -4.60 -8.65
C ALA A 242 3.58 -4.43 -7.15
N TYR A 243 4.09 -5.32 -6.29
CA TYR A 243 3.94 -5.21 -4.85
C TYR A 243 4.63 -3.96 -4.29
N GLU A 244 5.88 -3.71 -4.66
CA GLU A 244 6.64 -2.53 -4.25
C GLU A 244 5.96 -1.23 -4.69
N ASP A 245 5.42 -1.17 -5.91
CA ASP A 245 4.74 0.03 -6.39
C ASP A 245 3.35 0.22 -5.78
N LEU A 246 2.60 -0.87 -5.58
CA LEU A 246 1.19 -0.80 -5.20
C LEU A 246 0.92 -0.87 -3.70
N SER A 247 1.79 -1.52 -2.91
CA SER A 247 1.60 -1.77 -1.47
C SER A 247 1.14 -0.52 -0.69
N LYS A 248 1.75 0.63 -0.98
CA LYS A 248 1.44 1.95 -0.39
C LYS A 248 0.00 2.44 -0.61
N HIS A 249 -0.76 1.84 -1.52
CA HIS A 249 -2.15 2.19 -1.85
C HIS A 249 -3.18 1.26 -1.18
N PHE A 250 -2.73 0.30 -0.37
CA PHE A 250 -3.59 -0.63 0.35
C PHE A 250 -3.44 -0.44 1.87
N HIS A 251 -4.52 -0.64 2.62
CA HIS A 251 -4.50 -0.51 4.08
C HIS A 251 -3.71 -1.63 4.77
N ALA A 252 -3.51 -2.74 4.06
CA ALA A 252 -2.75 -3.88 4.49
C ALA A 252 -2.10 -4.54 3.28
N HIS A 253 -0.88 -5.04 3.41
CA HIS A 253 -0.23 -5.76 2.32
C HIS A 253 0.68 -6.86 2.84
N VAL A 254 0.73 -7.97 2.12
CA VAL A 254 1.56 -9.13 2.45
C VAL A 254 2.11 -9.74 1.17
N PHE A 255 3.41 -9.98 1.14
CA PHE A 255 4.08 -10.83 0.17
C PHE A 255 4.47 -12.15 0.86
N VAL A 256 3.98 -13.26 0.32
CA VAL A 256 4.35 -14.62 0.72
C VAL A 256 5.19 -15.18 -0.42
N ASP A 257 6.49 -15.35 -0.16
CA ASP A 257 7.53 -15.80 -1.07
C ASP A 257 7.46 -17.28 -1.45
N ASN A 258 6.77 -18.09 -0.65
CA ASN A 258 6.41 -19.45 -1.02
C ASN A 258 5.08 -19.83 -0.36
N ALA A 259 4.13 -20.37 -1.12
CA ALA A 259 2.83 -20.82 -0.63
C ALA A 259 2.94 -21.83 0.52
N GLU A 260 4.02 -22.60 0.61
CA GLU A 260 4.27 -23.49 1.77
C GLU A 260 4.44 -22.72 3.09
N ASN A 261 4.91 -21.48 3.04
CA ASN A 261 5.09 -20.61 4.22
C ASN A 261 3.75 -20.22 4.86
N ILE A 262 2.61 -20.45 4.17
CA ILE A 262 1.26 -20.29 4.73
C ILE A 262 0.98 -21.30 5.85
N TYR A 263 1.67 -22.45 5.86
CA TYR A 263 1.44 -23.55 6.80
C TYR A 263 2.43 -23.61 7.96
N GLN A 264 3.49 -22.80 7.93
CA GLN A 264 4.54 -22.85 8.95
C GLN A 264 4.00 -22.50 10.35
N GLN A 265 4.53 -23.20 11.35
CA GLN A 265 4.13 -23.07 12.76
C GLN A 265 5.17 -22.35 13.62
N ASP A 266 6.39 -22.15 13.12
CA ASP A 266 7.48 -21.55 13.89
C ASP A 266 8.05 -20.31 13.16
N PRO A 267 8.12 -19.13 13.81
CA PRO A 267 8.63 -17.90 13.20
C PRO A 267 10.16 -17.79 13.18
N ASP A 268 10.90 -18.66 13.89
CA ASP A 268 12.36 -18.57 14.03
C ASP A 268 13.15 -19.19 12.86
N GLU A 269 12.53 -19.94 11.95
CA GLU A 269 13.23 -20.58 10.81
C GLU A 269 13.15 -19.81 9.48
N SER A 270 12.48 -18.65 9.43
CA SER A 270 12.27 -17.95 8.15
C SER A 270 13.24 -16.77 7.92
N HIS A 271 14.01 -16.88 6.84
CA HIS A 271 14.74 -15.77 6.21
C HIS A 271 13.80 -14.77 5.48
N SER A 272 12.47 -14.92 5.60
CA SER A 272 11.46 -14.02 5.02
C SER A 272 11.15 -12.87 5.99
N GLN A 273 12.11 -11.95 6.12
CA GLN A 273 12.11 -10.84 7.10
C GLN A 273 11.11 -9.70 6.82
N GLU A 274 10.30 -9.75 5.76
CA GLU A 274 9.64 -8.52 5.27
C GLU A 274 8.16 -8.34 5.65
N THR A 275 7.47 -9.32 6.25
CA THR A 275 5.99 -9.27 6.28
C THR A 275 5.30 -9.27 7.64
N PHE A 276 5.90 -9.79 8.72
CA PHE A 276 5.23 -9.85 10.01
C PHE A 276 6.12 -9.32 11.13
N THR A 277 5.64 -8.28 11.82
CA THR A 277 6.36 -7.74 12.97
C THR A 277 6.32 -8.73 14.15
N PRO A 278 7.36 -8.78 15.00
CA PRO A 278 7.37 -9.61 16.21
C PRO A 278 6.13 -9.41 17.11
N GLY A 279 5.59 -8.19 17.15
CA GLY A 279 4.36 -7.87 17.89
C GLY A 279 3.10 -8.51 17.32
N MET A 280 3.02 -8.74 15.99
CA MET A 280 1.88 -9.43 15.36
C MET A 280 1.90 -10.92 15.68
N ILE A 281 3.09 -11.53 15.65
CA ILE A 281 3.34 -12.93 16.02
C ILE A 281 2.91 -13.18 17.46
N GLN A 282 3.33 -12.32 18.40
CA GLN A 282 2.99 -12.43 19.82
C GLN A 282 1.50 -12.25 20.08
N ARG A 283 0.84 -11.28 19.44
CA ARG A 283 -0.61 -11.05 19.56
C ARG A 283 -1.45 -12.20 19.03
N TRP A 284 -1.00 -12.88 17.97
CA TRP A 284 -1.70 -14.05 17.44
C TRP A 284 -1.57 -15.25 18.39
N ALA A 285 -0.35 -15.54 18.86
CA ALA A 285 -0.06 -16.66 19.76
C ALA A 285 -0.89 -16.59 21.06
N GLN A 286 -1.11 -15.38 21.59
CA GLN A 286 -1.96 -15.16 22.77
C GLN A 286 -3.45 -15.41 22.53
N LYS A 287 -3.96 -15.15 21.32
CA LYS A 287 -5.39 -15.26 20.99
C LYS A 287 -5.82 -16.63 20.47
N ASN A 288 -4.90 -17.46 19.98
CA ASN A 288 -5.20 -18.75 19.36
C ASN A 288 -4.30 -19.88 19.88
N PRO A 289 -4.45 -20.31 21.15
CA PRO A 289 -3.58 -21.32 21.76
C PRO A 289 -3.77 -22.75 21.22
N ARG A 290 -4.81 -23.02 20.43
CA ARG A 290 -5.09 -24.34 19.83
C ARG A 290 -5.80 -24.21 18.47
N GLY A 291 -5.05 -24.36 17.38
CA GLY A 291 -5.60 -24.77 16.07
C GLY A 291 -5.69 -23.70 14.97
N ARG A 292 -4.58 -23.45 14.29
CA ARG A 292 -4.38 -23.10 12.85
C ARG A 292 -2.90 -22.74 12.65
N SER A 293 -2.38 -22.76 11.43
CA SER A 293 -1.01 -22.28 11.18
C SER A 293 -0.88 -20.81 11.61
N VAL A 294 0.26 -20.49 12.25
CA VAL A 294 0.63 -19.13 12.69
C VAL A 294 0.53 -18.16 11.52
N SER A 295 1.10 -18.53 10.36
CA SER A 295 1.14 -17.70 9.15
C SER A 295 -0.26 -17.39 8.61
N THR A 296 -1.13 -18.39 8.50
CA THR A 296 -2.54 -18.18 8.06
C THR A 296 -3.27 -17.22 9.01
N GLY A 297 -3.04 -17.37 10.31
CA GLY A 297 -3.60 -16.53 11.34
C GLY A 297 -3.10 -15.08 11.31
N LEU A 298 -1.81 -14.89 11.01
CA LEU A 298 -1.20 -13.57 10.83
C LEU A 298 -1.73 -12.89 9.58
N ILE A 299 -1.84 -13.61 8.46
CA ILE A 299 -2.46 -13.08 7.23
C ILE A 299 -3.88 -12.59 7.53
N LYS A 300 -4.70 -13.40 8.24
CA LYS A 300 -6.05 -12.99 8.65
C LYS A 300 -6.06 -11.72 9.49
N LEU A 301 -5.15 -11.58 10.45
CA LEU A 301 -5.05 -10.38 11.29
C LEU A 301 -4.61 -9.15 10.48
N THR A 302 -3.78 -9.34 9.46
CA THR A 302 -3.25 -8.26 8.62
C THR A 302 -4.29 -7.75 7.62
N VAL A 303 -4.86 -8.64 6.80
CA VAL A 303 -5.75 -8.27 5.68
C VAL A 303 -7.24 -8.41 5.99
N GLY A 304 -7.61 -8.96 7.15
CA GLY A 304 -9.00 -9.21 7.51
C GLY A 304 -9.87 -7.94 7.50
N HIS A 305 -10.95 -7.96 6.71
CA HIS A 305 -11.92 -6.89 6.50
C HIS A 305 -11.33 -5.55 6.03
N ARG A 306 -10.08 -5.52 5.59
CA ARG A 306 -9.39 -4.33 5.07
C ARG A 306 -9.20 -4.46 3.57
N LYS A 307 -9.15 -3.33 2.86
CA LYS A 307 -8.64 -3.26 1.48
C LYS A 307 -7.15 -3.65 1.50
N GLY A 308 -6.85 -4.86 1.05
CA GLY A 308 -5.51 -5.45 1.14
C GLY A 308 -4.90 -5.87 -0.20
N LEU A 309 -3.56 -5.87 -0.27
CA LEU A 309 -2.78 -6.44 -1.37
C LEU A 309 -2.04 -7.68 -0.89
N LEU A 310 -2.41 -8.85 -1.41
CA LEU A 310 -1.79 -10.12 -1.06
C LEU A 310 -1.11 -10.71 -2.29
N VAL A 311 0.17 -11.05 -2.19
CA VAL A 311 0.90 -11.77 -3.23
C VAL A 311 1.36 -13.10 -2.64
N ILE A 312 1.08 -14.20 -3.34
CA ILE A 312 1.46 -15.54 -2.92
C ILE A 312 2.21 -16.20 -4.07
N ASP A 313 3.49 -16.44 -3.86
CA ASP A 313 4.37 -17.06 -4.83
C ASP A 313 4.39 -18.58 -4.71
N SER A 314 4.80 -19.26 -5.79
CA SER A 314 5.03 -20.70 -5.86
C SER A 314 3.83 -21.57 -5.43
N VAL A 315 2.62 -21.21 -5.87
CA VAL A 315 1.40 -22.02 -5.70
C VAL A 315 1.46 -23.24 -6.63
N ASN A 316 1.51 -24.45 -6.06
CA ASN A 316 1.77 -25.69 -6.79
C ASN A 316 0.69 -26.77 -6.63
N SER A 317 -0.33 -26.56 -5.77
CA SER A 317 -1.35 -27.56 -5.48
C SER A 317 -2.77 -26.99 -5.34
N MET A 318 -3.77 -27.85 -5.58
CA MET A 318 -5.18 -27.51 -5.36
C MET A 318 -5.52 -27.33 -3.87
N GLU A 319 -4.73 -27.93 -2.98
CA GLU A 319 -4.90 -27.79 -1.53
C GLU A 319 -4.55 -26.36 -1.10
N GLN A 320 -3.39 -25.86 -1.51
CA GLN A 320 -2.99 -24.46 -1.33
C GLN A 320 -4.05 -23.48 -1.84
N LEU A 321 -4.60 -23.72 -3.03
CA LEU A 321 -5.63 -22.85 -3.58
C LEU A 321 -6.92 -22.83 -2.76
N LYS A 322 -7.32 -23.95 -2.16
CA LYS A 322 -8.49 -23.98 -1.25
C LYS A 322 -8.24 -23.17 0.00
N ASP A 323 -7.05 -23.29 0.60
CA ASP A 323 -6.70 -22.51 1.79
C ASP A 323 -6.59 -21.01 1.48
N ILE A 324 -6.08 -20.67 0.30
CA ILE A 324 -6.05 -19.30 -0.20
C ILE A 324 -7.48 -18.78 -0.45
N ALA A 325 -8.43 -19.62 -0.86
CA ALA A 325 -9.84 -19.25 -0.99
C ALA A 325 -10.41 -18.75 0.34
N ASP A 326 -10.07 -19.43 1.44
CA ASP A 326 -10.47 -19.02 2.78
C ASP A 326 -9.86 -17.66 3.15
N ILE A 327 -8.59 -17.42 2.79
CA ILE A 327 -7.91 -16.13 2.98
C ILE A 327 -8.60 -15.02 2.18
N VAL A 328 -8.89 -15.27 0.90
CA VAL A 328 -9.62 -14.35 0.01
C VAL A 328 -10.98 -13.98 0.60
N GLY A 329 -11.67 -14.94 1.22
CA GLY A 329 -12.94 -14.72 1.92
C GLY A 329 -12.84 -13.81 3.15
N TRP A 330 -11.64 -13.55 3.68
CA TRP A 330 -11.42 -12.60 4.78
C TRP A 330 -11.10 -11.19 4.30
N CYS A 331 -10.73 -11.00 3.03
CA CYS A 331 -10.35 -9.70 2.50
C CYS A 331 -11.56 -8.75 2.40
N GLY A 332 -11.33 -7.45 2.63
CA GLY A 332 -12.35 -6.41 2.41
C GLY A 332 -12.49 -6.03 0.95
N SER A 333 -13.58 -5.34 0.59
CA SER A 333 -13.79 -4.84 -0.78
C SER A 333 -12.64 -3.95 -1.28
N GLY A 334 -12.33 -4.03 -2.57
CA GLY A 334 -11.20 -3.35 -3.19
C GLY A 334 -9.86 -4.08 -3.04
N SER A 335 -9.83 -5.25 -2.38
CA SER A 335 -8.59 -6.04 -2.22
C SER A 335 -8.14 -6.69 -3.52
N ARG A 336 -6.83 -6.94 -3.62
CA ARG A 336 -6.19 -7.65 -4.74
C ARG A 336 -5.36 -8.80 -4.22
N VAL A 337 -5.62 -10.00 -4.74
CA VAL A 337 -4.86 -11.21 -4.42
C VAL A 337 -4.21 -11.72 -5.70
N ILE A 338 -2.88 -11.79 -5.69
CA ILE A 338 -2.06 -12.24 -6.82
C ILE A 338 -1.45 -13.60 -6.46
N LEU A 339 -1.71 -14.59 -7.30
CA LEU A 339 -1.17 -15.94 -7.20
C LEU A 339 -0.14 -16.15 -8.28
N ILE A 340 1.00 -16.72 -7.95
CA ILE A 340 2.04 -17.04 -8.92
C ILE A 340 2.21 -18.55 -9.01
N THR A 341 2.22 -19.08 -10.22
CA THR A 341 2.40 -20.51 -10.46
C THR A 341 3.07 -20.77 -11.81
N GLN A 342 3.61 -21.97 -11.99
CA GLN A 342 4.01 -22.44 -13.32
C GLN A 342 2.85 -23.15 -14.05
N ASP A 343 1.88 -23.70 -13.30
CA ASP A 343 0.81 -24.53 -13.85
C ASP A 343 -0.45 -23.70 -14.11
N LYS A 344 -0.66 -23.31 -15.37
CA LYS A 344 -1.88 -22.62 -15.81
C LYS A 344 -3.14 -23.47 -15.58
N ASN A 345 -3.06 -24.79 -15.77
CA ASN A 345 -4.21 -25.67 -15.60
C ASN A 345 -4.70 -25.69 -14.16
N LEU A 346 -3.80 -25.45 -13.21
CA LEU A 346 -4.13 -25.34 -11.79
C LEU A 346 -5.07 -24.14 -11.54
N LEU A 347 -4.76 -22.98 -12.13
CA LEU A 347 -5.60 -21.78 -12.05
C LEU A 347 -6.97 -21.99 -12.73
N ASP A 348 -6.96 -22.62 -13.90
CA ASP A 348 -8.19 -22.89 -14.67
C ASP A 348 -9.13 -23.84 -13.92
N LYS A 349 -8.60 -24.92 -13.34
CA LYS A 349 -9.37 -25.87 -12.52
C LYS A 349 -9.99 -25.23 -11.28
N PHE A 350 -9.29 -24.28 -10.69
CA PHE A 350 -9.79 -23.54 -9.53
C PHE A 350 -10.79 -22.44 -9.91
N GLY A 351 -10.82 -22.02 -11.18
CA GLY A 351 -11.75 -21.01 -11.69
C GLY A 351 -11.27 -19.57 -11.50
N VAL A 352 -9.95 -19.33 -11.51
CA VAL A 352 -9.39 -17.98 -11.49
C VAL A 352 -9.78 -17.25 -12.78
N LYS A 353 -10.58 -16.19 -12.67
CA LYS A 353 -11.13 -15.46 -13.83
C LYS A 353 -10.10 -14.59 -14.55
N HIS A 354 -9.10 -14.09 -13.83
CA HIS A 354 -8.11 -13.15 -14.35
C HIS A 354 -6.74 -13.81 -14.32
N VAL A 355 -6.26 -14.27 -15.47
CA VAL A 355 -4.95 -14.93 -15.59
C VAL A 355 -4.06 -14.16 -16.56
N TYR A 356 -2.84 -13.85 -16.12
CA TYR A 356 -1.78 -13.27 -16.93
C TYR A 356 -0.68 -14.32 -17.18
N GLU A 357 -0.51 -14.70 -18.44
CA GLU A 357 0.58 -15.59 -18.84
C GLU A 357 1.79 -14.75 -19.26
N VAL A 358 2.87 -14.83 -18.47
CA VAL A 358 4.11 -14.10 -18.73
C VAL A 358 4.83 -14.74 -19.90
N SER A 359 4.94 -13.99 -21.00
CA SER A 359 5.71 -14.40 -22.18
C SER A 359 7.20 -14.18 -21.98
N SER A 360 8.03 -14.98 -22.66
CA SER A 360 9.46 -14.71 -22.83
C SER A 360 9.74 -13.31 -23.40
N LEU A 361 10.98 -12.86 -23.28
CA LEU A 361 11.40 -11.55 -23.77
C LEU A 361 11.30 -11.46 -25.29
N ARG A 362 11.03 -10.26 -25.79
CA ARG A 362 11.20 -9.95 -27.21
C ARG A 362 12.67 -10.00 -27.57
N TYR A 363 12.94 -10.08 -28.86
CA TYR A 363 14.30 -10.18 -29.36
C TYR A 363 15.20 -9.02 -28.91
N ASP A 364 14.72 -7.78 -29.05
CA ASP A 364 15.42 -6.57 -28.62
C ASP A 364 15.66 -6.54 -27.10
N GLU A 365 14.65 -6.93 -26.33
CA GLU A 365 14.72 -7.03 -24.87
C GLU A 365 15.72 -8.10 -24.41
N ALA A 366 15.68 -9.28 -25.03
CA ALA A 366 16.59 -10.39 -24.74
C ALA A 366 18.03 -10.04 -25.11
N PHE A 367 18.22 -9.38 -26.26
CA PHE A 367 19.52 -8.94 -26.74
C PHE A 367 20.16 -7.91 -25.81
N GLN A 368 19.37 -6.92 -25.36
CA GLN A 368 19.83 -5.96 -24.38
C GLN A 368 20.16 -6.63 -23.04
N LEU A 369 19.28 -7.50 -22.52
CA LEU A 369 19.50 -8.15 -21.22
C LEU A 369 20.75 -9.03 -21.24
N PHE A 370 20.91 -9.85 -22.27
CA PHE A 370 22.09 -10.69 -22.43
C PHE A 370 23.37 -9.86 -22.51
N SER A 371 23.35 -8.76 -23.29
CA SER A 371 24.50 -7.87 -23.43
C SER A 371 24.89 -7.23 -22.11
N GLN A 372 23.90 -6.82 -21.31
CA GLN A 372 24.14 -6.27 -19.98
C GLN A 372 24.78 -7.30 -19.04
N SER A 373 24.41 -8.57 -19.16
CA SER A 373 25.02 -9.64 -18.38
C SER A 373 26.45 -9.95 -18.83
N ALA A 374 26.67 -10.14 -20.14
CA ALA A 374 27.93 -10.60 -20.72
C ALA A 374 29.00 -9.50 -20.86
N PHE A 375 28.59 -8.27 -21.18
CA PHE A 375 29.49 -7.16 -21.52
C PHE A 375 29.36 -5.95 -20.59
N LYS A 376 28.36 -5.93 -19.69
CA LYS A 376 27.99 -4.76 -18.87
C LYS A 376 27.58 -3.53 -19.70
N GLU A 377 27.24 -3.75 -20.97
CA GLU A 377 26.79 -2.74 -21.91
C GLU A 377 25.42 -3.09 -22.49
N LYS A 378 24.73 -2.12 -23.10
CA LYS A 378 23.41 -2.37 -23.71
C LYS A 378 23.47 -3.20 -25.00
N ASN A 379 24.62 -3.19 -25.66
CA ASN A 379 24.85 -3.89 -26.93
C ASN A 379 26.17 -4.65 -26.84
N PRO A 380 26.32 -5.78 -27.56
CA PRO A 380 27.58 -6.48 -27.64
C PRO A 380 28.54 -5.75 -28.60
N PRO A 381 29.86 -5.98 -28.49
CA PRO A 381 30.79 -5.59 -29.54
C PRO A 381 30.41 -6.22 -30.88
N THR A 382 30.69 -5.53 -31.99
CA THR A 382 30.30 -5.97 -33.35
C THR A 382 30.81 -7.38 -33.70
N THR A 383 31.97 -7.77 -33.20
CA THR A 383 32.51 -9.12 -33.46
C THR A 383 31.78 -10.22 -32.69
N PHE A 384 31.11 -9.89 -31.58
CA PHE A 384 30.34 -10.83 -30.76
C PHE A 384 28.84 -10.84 -31.11
N GLU A 385 28.39 -10.06 -32.10
CA GLU A 385 26.97 -9.91 -32.41
C GLU A 385 26.33 -11.26 -32.80
N SER A 386 26.94 -12.00 -33.75
CA SER A 386 26.44 -13.30 -34.20
C SER A 386 26.43 -14.36 -33.09
N LEU A 387 27.46 -14.37 -32.24
CA LEU A 387 27.56 -15.27 -31.09
C LEU A 387 26.52 -14.93 -30.02
N SER A 388 26.25 -13.64 -29.79
CA SER A 388 25.21 -13.18 -28.88
C SER A 388 23.82 -13.64 -29.33
N LEU A 389 23.54 -13.62 -30.64
CA LEU A 389 22.28 -14.14 -31.19
C LEU A 389 22.09 -15.63 -30.92
N ARG A 390 23.14 -16.42 -31.12
CA ARG A 390 23.11 -17.86 -30.81
C ARG A 390 22.91 -18.12 -29.32
N ALA A 391 23.60 -17.36 -28.47
CA ALA A 391 23.43 -17.45 -27.02
C ALA A 391 21.98 -17.17 -26.60
N ILE A 392 21.33 -16.17 -27.19
CA ILE A 392 19.92 -15.85 -26.91
C ILE A 392 18.97 -16.99 -27.33
N GLN A 393 19.24 -17.62 -28.48
CA GLN A 393 18.48 -18.78 -28.95
C GLN A 393 18.65 -19.98 -28.00
N VAL A 394 19.88 -20.27 -27.57
CA VAL A 394 20.18 -21.30 -26.56
C VAL A 394 19.43 -21.01 -25.25
N ALA A 395 19.37 -19.74 -24.85
CA ALA A 395 18.67 -19.32 -23.64
C ALA A 395 17.14 -19.26 -23.78
N SER A 396 16.59 -19.58 -24.97
CA SER A 396 15.14 -19.59 -25.24
C SER A 396 14.42 -18.29 -24.83
N PHE A 397 15.12 -17.16 -24.91
CA PHE A 397 14.60 -15.83 -24.55
C PHE A 397 14.12 -15.70 -23.09
N LEU A 398 14.53 -16.60 -22.20
CA LEU A 398 14.17 -16.57 -20.78
C LEU A 398 15.13 -15.64 -20.01
N PRO A 399 14.63 -14.61 -19.28
CA PRO A 399 15.46 -13.67 -18.53
C PRO A 399 16.52 -14.33 -17.64
N LEU A 400 16.14 -15.36 -16.89
CA LEU A 400 17.06 -16.06 -16.00
C LEU A 400 18.18 -16.76 -16.78
N THR A 401 17.81 -17.53 -17.80
CA THR A 401 18.79 -18.26 -18.63
C THR A 401 19.74 -17.31 -19.36
N LEU A 402 19.22 -16.17 -19.85
CA LEU A 402 20.03 -15.13 -20.48
C LEU A 402 21.06 -14.53 -19.50
N LYS A 403 20.64 -14.23 -18.26
CA LYS A 403 21.54 -13.69 -17.24
C LYS A 403 22.65 -14.69 -16.90
N ILE A 404 22.29 -15.94 -16.65
CA ILE A 404 23.25 -17.00 -16.29
C ILE A 404 24.23 -17.24 -17.45
N LEU A 405 23.72 -17.41 -18.67
CA LEU A 405 24.56 -17.66 -19.84
C LEU A 405 25.47 -16.46 -20.15
N GLY A 406 24.96 -15.24 -20.04
CA GLY A 406 25.74 -14.02 -20.21
C GLY A 406 26.89 -13.93 -19.20
N SER A 407 26.60 -14.13 -17.91
CA SER A 407 27.64 -14.19 -16.87
C SER A 407 28.64 -15.32 -17.11
N TYR A 408 28.18 -16.49 -17.55
CA TYR A 408 29.05 -17.63 -17.86
C TYR A 408 30.02 -17.33 -19.01
N LEU A 409 29.60 -16.55 -20.01
CA LEU A 409 30.41 -16.21 -21.17
C LEU A 409 31.26 -14.95 -20.98
N GLN A 410 30.99 -14.17 -19.93
CA GLN A 410 31.70 -12.94 -19.61
C GLN A 410 33.23 -13.17 -19.54
N GLY A 411 33.99 -12.30 -20.23
CA GLY A 411 35.45 -12.30 -20.22
C GLY A 411 36.14 -13.33 -21.11
N LYS A 412 35.40 -14.22 -21.79
CA LYS A 412 35.94 -15.13 -22.81
C LYS A 412 36.07 -14.43 -24.16
N ASP A 413 37.00 -14.89 -24.99
CA ASP A 413 37.17 -14.46 -26.38
C ASP A 413 36.17 -15.17 -27.33
N GLU A 414 36.17 -14.78 -28.60
CA GLU A 414 35.23 -15.29 -29.62
C GLU A 414 35.34 -16.81 -29.81
N GLU A 415 36.56 -17.36 -29.79
CA GLU A 415 36.79 -18.80 -29.90
C GLU A 415 36.27 -19.55 -28.66
N GLY A 416 36.45 -18.98 -27.47
CA GLY A 416 35.90 -19.50 -26.23
C GLY A 416 34.37 -19.53 -26.24
N TRP A 417 33.72 -18.47 -26.75
CA TRP A 417 32.26 -18.43 -26.92
C TRP A 417 31.77 -19.47 -27.90
N GLU A 418 32.39 -19.56 -29.08
CA GLU A 418 32.04 -20.52 -30.13
C GLU A 418 32.08 -21.96 -29.59
N LYS A 419 33.13 -22.30 -28.86
CA LYS A 419 33.33 -23.62 -28.27
C LYS A 419 32.25 -23.95 -27.23
N GLU A 420 31.92 -23.02 -26.34
CA GLU A 420 30.91 -23.29 -25.32
C GLU A 420 29.49 -23.32 -25.91
N LEU A 421 29.14 -22.40 -26.81
CA LEU A 421 27.82 -22.40 -27.46
C LEU A 421 27.55 -23.68 -28.26
N ARG A 422 28.54 -24.21 -28.99
CA ARG A 422 28.40 -25.49 -29.70
C ARG A 422 28.06 -26.67 -28.79
N LYS A 423 28.59 -26.68 -27.55
CA LYS A 423 28.27 -27.75 -26.58
C LYS A 423 26.82 -27.65 -26.12
N LEU A 424 26.34 -26.43 -25.90
CA LEU A 424 24.99 -26.14 -25.41
C LEU A 424 23.93 -26.33 -26.51
N GLU A 425 24.27 -26.10 -27.77
CA GLU A 425 23.37 -26.35 -28.91
C GLU A 425 23.08 -27.84 -29.14
N GLY A 426 23.97 -28.74 -28.69
CA GLY A 426 23.86 -30.18 -28.92
C GLY A 426 22.86 -30.93 -28.02
N ASP A 427 22.42 -30.35 -26.90
CA ASP A 427 21.51 -31.01 -25.94
C ASP A 427 20.68 -30.00 -25.13
N GLN A 428 19.57 -29.52 -25.71
CA GLN A 428 18.75 -28.43 -25.14
C GLN A 428 18.18 -28.75 -23.75
N GLU A 429 17.93 -30.02 -23.41
CA GLU A 429 17.33 -30.43 -22.13
C GLU A 429 18.39 -30.51 -21.01
N LYS A 430 19.64 -30.87 -21.36
CA LYS A 430 20.78 -30.84 -20.42
C LYS A 430 21.38 -29.45 -20.23
N THR A 431 21.20 -28.55 -21.19
CA THR A 431 21.85 -27.25 -21.27
C THR A 431 21.65 -26.37 -20.04
N ILE A 432 20.42 -26.17 -19.56
CA ILE A 432 20.16 -25.33 -18.37
C ILE A 432 20.75 -25.96 -17.11
N THR A 433 20.59 -27.28 -16.96
CA THR A 433 21.11 -28.03 -15.81
C THR A 433 22.64 -28.05 -15.79
N GLU A 434 23.29 -28.13 -16.95
CA GLU A 434 24.75 -28.08 -17.09
C GLU A 434 25.31 -26.67 -16.91
N ILE A 435 24.65 -25.64 -17.43
CA ILE A 435 25.02 -24.24 -17.22
C ILE A 435 24.96 -23.93 -15.73
N MET A 436 23.87 -24.29 -15.06
CA MET A 436 23.73 -24.13 -13.61
C MET A 436 24.84 -24.87 -12.87
N LYS A 437 25.06 -26.18 -13.13
CA LYS A 437 26.14 -26.97 -12.52
C LYS A 437 27.54 -26.37 -12.72
N LYS A 438 27.83 -25.79 -13.90
CA LYS A 438 29.14 -25.19 -14.20
C LYS A 438 29.35 -23.83 -13.54
N CYS A 439 28.31 -23.03 -13.38
CA CYS A 439 28.35 -21.79 -12.59
C CYS A 439 28.63 -22.10 -11.11
N TYR A 440 28.01 -23.15 -10.55
CA TYR A 440 28.23 -23.57 -9.15
C TYR A 440 29.64 -24.10 -8.87
N ALA A 441 30.34 -24.68 -9.86
CA ALA A 441 31.71 -25.15 -9.70
C ALA A 441 32.76 -24.00 -9.71
N GLY A 442 32.36 -22.79 -10.09
CA GLY A 442 33.23 -21.61 -10.23
C GLY A 442 33.22 -20.63 -9.04
N GLY A 443 32.25 -20.73 -8.12
CA GLY A 443 32.23 -20.02 -6.84
C GLY A 443 31.96 -18.51 -6.87
N ASN A 444 30.76 -18.10 -6.46
CA ASN A 444 30.51 -16.87 -5.69
C ASN A 444 29.21 -17.04 -4.89
N GLU A 445 29.18 -16.57 -3.63
CA GLU A 445 28.04 -16.70 -2.71
C GLU A 445 26.77 -15.98 -3.22
N GLU A 446 26.92 -14.95 -4.06
CA GLU A 446 25.80 -14.23 -4.71
C GLU A 446 24.99 -15.12 -5.68
N ASP A 447 25.63 -16.11 -6.32
CA ASP A 447 24.96 -17.03 -7.25
C ASP A 447 24.13 -18.12 -6.53
N GLN A 448 24.46 -18.41 -5.26
CA GLN A 448 23.62 -19.26 -4.40
C GLN A 448 22.38 -18.51 -3.90
N ILE A 449 22.50 -17.22 -3.59
CA ILE A 449 21.38 -16.36 -3.17
C ILE A 449 20.35 -16.23 -4.30
N LEU A 450 20.79 -16.15 -5.57
CA LEU A 450 19.89 -16.11 -6.72
C LEU A 450 19.07 -17.39 -6.91
N SER A 451 19.57 -18.56 -6.46
CA SER A 451 18.79 -19.81 -6.48
C SER A 451 17.68 -19.85 -5.45
N TYR A 452 17.91 -19.24 -4.28
CA TYR A 452 16.91 -19.12 -3.21
C TYR A 452 15.82 -18.08 -3.51
N ILE A 453 16.13 -17.10 -4.36
CA ILE A 453 15.20 -16.05 -4.77
C ILE A 453 14.37 -16.44 -6.01
N LEU A 454 14.76 -17.51 -6.73
CA LEU A 454 14.20 -17.85 -8.04
C LEU A 454 13.73 -19.32 -8.18
N SER A 455 13.71 -20.09 -7.08
CA SER A 455 12.90 -21.30 -6.91
C SER A 455 11.68 -20.96 -6.07
#